data_AF-A0A1F5H040-F1
#
_entry.id   AF-A0A1F5H040-F1
#
_cell.length_a   1.000
_cell.length_b   1.000
_cell.length_c   1.000
_cell.angle_alpha   90.00
_cell.angle_beta   90.00
_cell.angle_gamma   90.00
#
_symmetry.space_group_name_H-M   'P 1'
#
loop_
_entity.id
_entity.type
_entity.pdbx_description
1 polymer ?
#
loop_
_entity_poly.entity_id
_entity_poly.type
_entity_poly.pdbx_seq_one_letter_code
_entity_poly.pdbx_strand_id
1 'polypeptide(L)'
;MLYIRHMIRTQVYLPKDLYRNIDLIAKREKKAKAKIIREALEKSLAQKQGNAGDALLRIAKLAKKLNAKGPKDLSANIDKYLYE
;
A
#
# COMPACT_ATOMS: atom_id res chain seq x y z
N MET A 1 23.70 -17.72 -1.56
CA MET A 1 24.35 -16.46 -2.01
C MET A 1 23.75 -16.01 -3.35
N LEU A 2 22.44 -15.72 -3.41
CA LEU A 2 21.72 -15.38 -4.66
C LEU A 2 21.02 -14.01 -4.60
N TYR A 3 20.71 -13.51 -3.40
CA TYR A 3 19.95 -12.26 -3.19
C TYR A 3 20.70 -10.97 -3.57
N ILE A 4 22.03 -11.00 -3.66
CA ILE A 4 22.84 -9.80 -3.94
C ILE A 4 22.73 -9.35 -5.40
N ARG A 5 22.37 -10.25 -6.34
CA ARG A 5 22.35 -9.93 -7.78
C ARG A 5 21.29 -8.89 -8.21
N HIS A 6 20.33 -8.54 -7.36
CA HIS A 6 19.20 -7.66 -7.72
C HIS A 6 19.06 -6.40 -6.83
N MET A 7 20.02 -6.12 -5.93
CA MET A 7 19.94 -4.94 -5.08
C MET A 7 20.79 -3.78 -5.62
N ILE A 8 20.18 -2.62 -5.81
CA ILE A 8 20.86 -1.38 -6.17
C ILE A 8 21.18 -0.61 -4.88
N ARG A 9 22.44 -0.16 -4.73
CA ARG A 9 22.85 0.66 -3.58
C ARG A 9 22.54 2.13 -3.87
N THR A 10 21.70 2.74 -3.04
CA THR A 10 21.32 4.15 -3.15
C THR A 10 21.71 4.89 -1.88
N GLN A 11 22.14 6.14 -2.03
CA GLN A 11 22.40 7.05 -0.90
C GLN A 11 21.19 7.98 -0.74
N VAL A 12 20.67 8.10 0.48
CA VAL A 12 19.53 8.95 0.79
C VAL A 12 19.84 9.73 2.07
N TYR A 13 19.64 11.05 2.04
CA TYR A 13 19.76 11.86 3.24
C TYR A 13 18.57 11.58 4.17
N LEU A 14 18.87 11.28 5.43
CA LEU A 14 17.87 11.05 6.47
C LEU A 14 17.98 12.15 7.52
N PRO A 15 16.85 12.77 7.92
CA PRO A 15 16.82 13.62 9.11
C PRO A 15 17.34 12.86 10.33
N LYS A 16 18.04 13.57 11.23
CA LYS A 16 18.68 12.98 12.41
C LYS A 16 17.70 12.18 13.27
N ASP A 17 16.49 12.72 13.46
CA ASP A 17 15.45 12.08 14.27
C ASP A 17 14.92 10.80 13.60
N LEU A 18 14.77 10.81 12.27
CA LEU A 18 14.39 9.62 11.53
C LEU A 18 15.44 8.53 11.65
N TYR A 19 16.73 8.88 11.52
CA TYR A 19 17.83 7.94 11.72
C TYR A 19 17.83 7.33 13.12
N ARG A 20 17.58 8.15 14.16
CA ARG A 20 17.47 7.68 15.55
C ARG A 20 16.31 6.71 15.73
N ASN A 21 15.15 7.00 15.15
CA ASN A 21 13.99 6.11 15.22
C ASN A 21 14.27 4.77 14.53
N ILE A 22 14.91 4.78 13.37
CA ILE A 22 15.34 3.55 12.68
C ILE A 22 16.28 2.72 13.56
N ASP A 23 17.24 3.36 14.25
CA ASP A 23 18.17 2.68 15.16
C ASP A 23 17.45 1.99 16.32
N LEU A 24 16.48 2.67 16.94
CA LEU A 24 15.70 2.12 18.04
C LEU A 24 14.86 0.91 17.60
N ILE A 25 14.19 1.01 16.45
CA ILE A 25 13.38 -0.08 15.90
C ILE A 25 14.26 -1.27 15.51
N ALA A 26 15.39 -1.02 14.85
CA ALA A 26 16.35 -2.06 14.46
C ALA A 26 16.85 -2.85 15.68
N LYS A 27 17.17 -2.16 16.78
CA LYS A 27 17.57 -2.79 18.05
C LYS A 27 16.44 -3.61 18.66
N ARG A 28 15.23 -3.05 18.73
CA ARG A 28 14.05 -3.74 19.27
C ARG A 28 13.72 -5.02 18.50
N GLU A 29 13.82 -4.97 17.18
CA GLU A 29 13.48 -6.11 16.30
C GLU A 29 14.67 -7.04 16.00
N LYS A 30 15.87 -6.74 16.51
CA LYS A 30 17.11 -7.47 16.21
C LYS A 30 17.36 -7.62 14.70
N LYS A 31 17.05 -6.58 13.91
CA LYS A 31 17.22 -6.53 12.46
C LYS A 31 18.24 -5.46 12.06
N ALA A 32 18.88 -5.62 10.91
CA ALA A 32 19.72 -4.57 10.34
C ALA A 32 18.89 -3.33 9.95
N LYS A 33 19.43 -2.12 10.15
CA LYS A 33 18.77 -0.85 9.76
C LYS A 33 18.31 -0.85 8.30
N ALA A 34 19.13 -1.38 7.40
CA ALA A 34 18.79 -1.49 5.97
C ALA A 34 17.61 -2.42 5.69
N LYS A 35 17.34 -3.41 6.56
CA LYS A 35 16.15 -4.26 6.47
C LYS A 35 14.91 -3.49 6.93
N ILE A 36 14.99 -2.78 8.07
CA ILE A 36 13.91 -1.90 8.56
C ILE A 36 13.52 -0.85 7.52
N ILE A 37 14.51 -0.16 6.93
CA ILE A 37 14.28 0.86 5.90
C ILE A 37 13.58 0.26 4.68
N ARG A 38 14.03 -0.90 4.19
CA ARG A 38 13.40 -1.56 3.04
C ARG A 38 11.97 -2.00 3.34
N GLU A 39 11.72 -2.69 4.46
CA GLU A 39 10.39 -3.15 4.84
C GLU A 39 9.41 -1.98 4.98
N ALA A 40 9.86 -0.86 5.56
CA ALA A 40 9.06 0.35 5.67
C ALA A 40 8.74 0.98 4.31
N LEU A 41 9.73 1.07 3.42
CA LEU A 41 9.57 1.62 2.07
C LEU A 41 8.67 0.73 1.21
N GLU A 42 8.87 -0.59 1.21
CA GLU A 42 8.04 -1.55 0.49
C GLU A 42 6.58 -1.45 0.91
N LYS A 43 6.31 -1.42 2.21
CA LYS A 43 4.95 -1.26 2.74
C LYS A 43 4.32 0.07 2.31
N SER A 44 5.07 1.17 2.39
CA SER A 44 4.56 2.49 2.01
C SER A 44 4.33 2.61 0.51
N LEU A 45 5.25 2.10 -0.32
CA LEU A 45 5.13 2.13 -1.77
C LEU A 45 4.01 1.21 -2.26
N ALA A 46 3.82 0.03 -1.66
CA ALA A 46 2.68 -0.83 -1.96
C ALA A 46 1.33 -0.14 -1.64
N GLN A 47 1.27 0.70 -0.60
CA GLN A 47 0.07 1.50 -0.31
C GLN A 47 -0.13 2.64 -1.31
N LYS A 48 0.95 3.28 -1.77
CA LYS A 48 0.90 4.37 -2.77
C LYS A 48 0.62 3.87 -4.17
N GLN A 49 1.06 2.66 -4.51
CA GLN A 49 0.77 1.99 -5.78
C GLN A 49 -0.65 1.38 -5.83
N GLY A 50 -1.59 1.89 -5.02
CA GLY A 50 -2.97 1.41 -5.02
C GLY A 50 -3.51 1.33 -6.44
N ASN A 51 -3.67 0.11 -6.95
CA ASN A 51 -4.19 -0.13 -8.28
C ASN A 51 -5.68 0.17 -8.23
N ALA A 52 -6.19 0.97 -9.18
CA ALA A 52 -7.63 1.23 -9.30
C ALA A 52 -8.44 -0.07 -9.33
N GLY A 53 -7.90 -1.13 -9.95
CA GLY A 53 -8.49 -2.48 -9.92
C GLY A 53 -8.60 -3.07 -8.50
N ASP A 54 -7.57 -2.93 -7.67
CA ASP A 54 -7.59 -3.41 -6.28
C ASP A 54 -8.58 -2.62 -5.42
N ALA A 55 -8.71 -1.32 -5.67
CA ALA A 55 -9.73 -0.48 -5.02
C ALA A 55 -11.14 -0.93 -5.41
N LEU A 56 -11.40 -1.15 -6.70
CA LEU A 56 -12.69 -1.66 -7.19
C LEU A 56 -13.01 -3.06 -6.64
N LEU A 57 -12.02 -3.96 -6.56
CA LEU A 57 -12.19 -5.28 -5.95
C LEU A 57 -12.53 -5.20 -4.46
N ARG A 58 -11.95 -4.26 -3.72
CA ARG A 58 -12.30 -4.02 -2.31
C ARG A 58 -13.74 -3.53 -2.17
N ILE A 59 -14.18 -2.61 -3.03
CA ILE A 59 -15.56 -2.11 -3.06
C ILE A 59 -16.53 -3.26 -3.38
N ALA A 60 -16.22 -4.10 -4.38
CA ALA A 60 -17.06 -5.26 -4.72
C ALA A 60 -17.18 -6.27 -3.57
N LYS A 61 -16.08 -6.56 -2.85
CA LYS A 61 -16.10 -7.43 -1.66
C LYS A 61 -16.95 -6.84 -0.54
N LEU A 62 -16.88 -5.53 -0.33
CA LEU A 62 -17.70 -4.83 0.67
C LEU A 62 -19.19 -4.90 0.30
N ALA A 63 -19.54 -4.65 -0.97
CA ALA A 63 -20.90 -4.76 -1.47
C ALA A 63 -21.48 -6.17 -1.25
N LYS A 64 -20.68 -7.22 -1.54
CA LYS A 64 -21.08 -8.62 -1.27
C LYS A 64 -21.32 -8.88 0.22
N LYS A 65 -20.46 -8.39 1.11
CA LYS A 65 -20.60 -8.56 2.57
C LYS A 65 -21.86 -7.88 3.11
N LEU A 66 -22.17 -6.70 2.60
CA LEU A 66 -23.35 -5.92 3.00
C LEU A 66 -24.62 -6.32 2.25
N ASN A 67 -24.53 -7.32 1.35
CA ASN A 67 -25.60 -7.71 0.43
C ASN A 67 -26.19 -6.51 -0.35
N ALA A 68 -25.34 -5.52 -0.62
CA ALA A 68 -25.72 -4.32 -1.36
C ALA A 68 -25.97 -4.69 -2.82
N LYS A 69 -27.18 -4.41 -3.30
CA LYS A 69 -27.59 -4.64 -4.69
C LYS A 69 -28.00 -3.32 -5.30
N GLY A 70 -27.45 -3.03 -6.47
CA GLY A 70 -27.87 -1.92 -7.31
C GLY A 70 -28.64 -2.41 -8.55
N PRO A 71 -29.24 -1.49 -9.32
CA PRO A 71 -29.76 -1.78 -10.64
C PRO A 71 -28.70 -2.45 -11.53
N LYS A 72 -29.10 -3.46 -12.31
CA LYS A 72 -28.17 -4.22 -13.18
C LYS A 72 -27.58 -3.37 -14.31
N ASP A 73 -28.24 -2.26 -14.60
CA ASP A 73 -28.01 -1.29 -15.66
C ASP A 73 -27.55 0.07 -15.10
N LEU A 74 -27.15 0.13 -13.81
CA LEU A 74 -26.73 1.36 -13.15
C LEU A 74 -25.65 2.12 -13.94
N SER A 75 -24.69 1.41 -14.55
CA SER A 75 -23.61 2.03 -15.33
C SER A 75 -24.09 2.69 -16.63
N ALA A 76 -25.23 2.26 -17.18
CA ALA A 76 -25.80 2.81 -18.41
C ALA A 76 -26.84 3.91 -18.12
N ASN A 77 -27.40 3.94 -16.91
CA ASN A 77 -28.51 4.81 -16.52
C ASN A 77 -28.17 5.66 -15.29
N ILE A 78 -26.92 6.13 -15.18
CA ILE A 78 -26.41 6.88 -14.02
C ILE A 78 -27.30 8.10 -13.72
N ASP A 79 -27.66 8.86 -14.75
CA ASP A 79 -28.42 10.11 -14.58
C ASP A 79 -29.82 9.86 -14.02
N LYS A 80 -30.51 8.84 -14.55
CA LYS A 80 -31.83 8.40 -14.06
C LYS A 80 -31.83 8.05 -12.57
N TYR A 81 -30.73 7.49 -12.06
CA TYR A 81 -30.66 7.05 -10.66
C TYR A 81 -30.06 8.10 -9.72
N LEU A 82 -29.44 9.17 -10.25
CA LEU A 82 -28.82 10.22 -9.44
C LEU A 82 -29.59 11.54 -9.45
N TYR A 83 -30.33 11.86 -10.51
CA TYR A 83 -30.91 13.20 -10.71
C TYR A 83 -32.42 13.22 -10.98
N GLU A 84 -33.04 12.07 -11.29
CA GLU A 84 -34.50 11.91 -11.41
C GLU A 84 -35.09 11.27 -10.13
#